data_AF-W6L8Z0-F1
#
_entry.id   AF-W6L8Z0-F1
#
_cell.length_a   1.000
_cell.length_b   1.000
_cell.length_c   1.000
_cell.angle_alpha   90.00
_cell.angle_beta   90.00
_cell.angle_gamma   90.00
#
_symmetry.space_group_name_H-M   'P 1'
#
loop_
_entity.id
_entity.type
_entity.pdbx_description
1 polymer ?
#
loop_
_entity_poly.entity_id
_entity_poly.type
_entity_poly.pdbx_seq_one_letter_code
_entity_poly.pdbx_strand_id
1 'polypeptide(L)'
;MEGKTPALSPALADAIGLHAERLQRLTPINAVLLIASSLFDILCVLWNATPGFVAETHKRFVIYFSALANLLQCTNTQVLNRVCASIEAIMMEHLDNAVEIQLQLMKYVGTVVDNVQGNSKKGVAEWFLKLNDRVLQKSIGSRSKL
;
A
#
# COMPACT_ATOMS: atom_id res chain seq x y z
N MET A 1 29.66 38.53 11.31
CA MET A 1 28.19 38.66 11.24
C MET A 1 27.60 37.33 11.65
N GLU A 2 27.22 37.18 12.91
CA GLU A 2 26.59 35.96 13.42
C GLU A 2 25.15 35.91 12.90
N GLY A 3 24.86 34.95 12.02
CA GLY A 3 23.52 34.70 11.52
C GLY A 3 22.64 34.18 12.65
N LYS A 4 21.74 35.01 13.17
CA LYS A 4 20.66 34.57 14.05
C LYS A 4 19.80 33.56 13.31
N THR A 5 19.94 32.29 13.66
CA THR A 5 18.99 31.25 13.29
C THR A 5 17.61 31.70 13.77
N PRO A 6 16.56 31.72 12.91
CA PRO A 6 15.25 32.14 13.35
C PRO A 6 14.77 31.19 14.45
N ALA A 7 14.55 31.73 15.65
CA ALA A 7 14.03 30.96 16.76
C ALA A 7 12.65 30.42 16.36
N LEU A 8 12.50 29.09 16.41
CA LEU A 8 11.21 28.42 16.21
C LEU A 8 10.21 29.03 17.19
N SER A 9 8.98 29.31 16.72
CA SER A 9 7.95 29.83 17.61
C SER A 9 7.72 28.82 18.76
N PRO A 10 7.42 29.28 19.99
CA PRO A 10 7.22 28.39 21.13
C PRO A 10 6.18 27.29 20.85
N ALA A 11 5.10 27.63 20.14
CA ALA A 11 4.08 26.68 19.72
C ALA A 11 4.60 25.62 18.74
N LEU A 12 5.52 25.97 17.84
CA LEU A 12 6.14 25.03 16.92
C LEU A 12 7.18 24.16 17.63
N ALA A 13 7.92 24.71 18.59
CA ALA A 13 8.84 23.96 19.44
C ALA A 13 8.10 22.93 20.32
N ASP A 14 6.98 23.32 20.92
CA ASP A 14 6.13 22.43 21.72
C ASP A 14 5.47 21.35 20.86
N ALA A 15 4.99 21.69 19.66
CA ALA A 15 4.46 20.71 18.71
C ALA A 15 5.54 19.70 18.28
N ILE A 16 6.74 20.19 17.94
CA ILE A 16 7.89 19.33 17.60
C ILE A 16 8.27 18.44 18.78
N GLY A 17 8.31 18.98 20.01
CA GLY A 17 8.60 18.22 21.23
C GLY A 17 7.58 17.11 21.47
N LEU A 18 6.29 17.41 21.36
CA LEU A 18 5.21 16.44 21.50
C LEU A 18 5.25 15.36 20.40
N HIS A 19 5.56 15.75 19.15
CA HIS A 19 5.72 14.80 18.05
C HIS A 19 6.98 13.95 18.22
N ALA A 20 8.09 14.52 18.68
CA ALA A 20 9.32 13.81 18.98
C ALA A 20 9.13 12.78 20.10
N GLU A 21 8.39 13.13 21.15
CA GLU A 21 8.05 12.22 22.25
C GLU A 21 7.11 11.09 21.81
N ARG A 22 6.19 11.37 20.87
CA ARG A 22 5.38 10.34 20.21
C ARG A 22 6.22 9.46 19.27
N LEU A 23 7.21 10.04 18.59
CA LEU A 23 8.17 9.33 17.75
C LEU A 23 9.08 8.40 18.59
N GLN A 24 9.42 8.78 19.82
CA GLN A 24 10.17 7.91 20.75
C GLN A 24 9.40 6.62 21.12
N ARG A 25 8.08 6.60 20.95
CA ARG A 25 7.22 5.42 21.19
C ARG A 25 6.97 4.59 19.91
N LEU A 26 7.57 4.95 18.78
CA LEU A 26 7.46 4.16 17.56
C LEU A 26 8.27 2.88 17.68
N THR A 27 7.56 1.77 17.79
CA THR A 27 8.16 0.46 17.53
C THR A 27 8.37 0.32 16.01
N PRO A 28 9.34 -0.51 15.58
CA PRO A 28 9.52 -0.82 14.15
C PRO A 28 8.23 -1.29 13.48
N ILE A 29 7.39 -2.05 14.20
CA ILE A 29 6.09 -2.52 13.71
C ILE A 29 5.13 -1.34 13.47
N ASN A 30 5.02 -0.41 14.42
CA ASN A 30 4.15 0.75 14.27
C ASN A 30 4.60 1.65 13.11
N ALA A 31 5.92 1.80 12.90
CA ALA A 31 6.45 2.53 11.76
C ALA A 31 6.06 1.86 10.42
N VAL A 32 6.17 0.53 10.32
CA VAL A 32 5.76 -0.20 9.11
C VAL A 32 4.24 -0.13 8.89
N LEU A 33 3.43 -0.20 9.94
CA LEU A 33 1.97 -0.04 9.84
C LEU A 33 1.56 1.37 9.38
N LEU A 34 2.29 2.40 9.82
CA LEU A 34 2.12 3.77 9.34
C LEU A 34 2.50 3.89 7.86
N ILE A 35 3.61 3.27 7.44
CA ILE A 35 4.02 3.22 6.02
C ILE A 35 2.94 2.53 5.18
N ALA A 36 2.47 1.35 5.59
CA ALA A 36 1.43 0.61 4.87
C ALA A 36 0.14 1.44 4.72
N SER A 37 -0.25 2.15 5.78
CA SER A 37 -1.44 3.02 5.75
C SER A 37 -1.24 4.24 4.85
N SER A 38 -0.08 4.90 4.93
CA SER A 38 0.24 6.04 4.08
C SER A 38 0.30 5.66 2.60
N LEU A 39 0.85 4.48 2.28
CA LEU A 39 0.89 3.96 0.91
C LEU A 39 -0.52 3.70 0.38
N PHE A 40 -1.40 3.10 1.19
CA PHE A 40 -2.80 2.92 0.83
C PHE A 40 -3.48 4.25 0.51
N ASP A 41 -3.38 5.23 1.41
CA ASP A 41 -4.00 6.55 1.21
C ASP A 41 -3.50 7.24 -0.06
N ILE A 42 -2.19 7.21 -0.30
CA ILE A 42 -1.58 7.77 -1.53
C ILE A 42 -2.08 7.07 -2.78
N LEU A 43 -2.20 5.74 -2.76
CA LEU A 43 -2.68 4.96 -3.90
C LEU A 43 -4.14 5.29 -4.24
N CYS A 44 -5.00 5.43 -3.22
CA CYS A 44 -6.38 5.86 -3.39
C CYS A 44 -6.46 7.27 -3.99
N VAL A 45 -5.61 8.21 -3.52
CA VAL A 45 -5.55 9.57 -4.07
C VAL A 45 -5.10 9.56 -5.52
N LEU A 46 -4.00 8.86 -5.85
CA LEU A 46 -3.47 8.80 -7.21
C LEU A 46 -4.48 8.22 -8.20
N TRP A 47 -5.26 7.23 -7.75
CA TRP A 47 -6.31 6.63 -8.56
C TRP A 47 -7.48 7.59 -8.80
N ASN A 48 -7.95 8.27 -7.76
CA ASN A 48 -9.13 9.15 -7.83
C ASN A 48 -8.84 10.54 -8.43
N ALA A 49 -7.61 11.04 -8.32
CA ALA A 49 -7.27 12.42 -8.65
C ALA A 49 -7.13 12.73 -10.15
N THR A 50 -7.22 11.73 -11.04
CA THR A 50 -6.83 11.93 -12.45
C THR A 50 -7.91 11.49 -13.43
N PRO A 51 -8.67 12.44 -14.03
CA PRO A 51 -9.43 12.17 -15.24
C PRO A 51 -8.43 11.90 -16.38
N GLY A 52 -8.32 10.64 -16.81
CA GLY A 52 -7.31 10.21 -17.76
C GLY A 52 -5.96 10.01 -17.06
N PHE A 53 -5.66 8.76 -16.75
CA PHE A 53 -4.46 8.33 -16.02
C PHE A 53 -3.18 8.78 -16.75
N VAL A 54 -2.64 9.95 -16.41
CA VAL A 54 -1.44 10.53 -17.03
C VAL A 54 -0.25 9.61 -16.75
N ALA A 55 0.63 9.41 -17.73
CA ALA A 55 1.73 8.44 -17.66
C ALA A 55 2.58 8.54 -16.37
N GLU A 56 2.82 9.76 -15.88
CA GLU A 56 3.57 10.00 -14.64
C GLU A 56 2.79 9.56 -13.38
N THR A 57 1.47 9.80 -13.34
CA THR A 57 0.60 9.29 -12.26
C THR A 57 0.56 7.77 -12.26
N HIS A 58 0.46 7.15 -13.45
CA HIS A 58 0.51 5.70 -13.57
C HIS A 58 1.82 5.13 -13.02
N LYS A 59 2.95 5.74 -13.40
CA LYS A 59 4.27 5.34 -12.90
C LYS A 59 4.35 5.41 -11.38
N ARG A 60 3.90 6.52 -10.78
CA ARG A 60 3.87 6.68 -9.31
C ARG A 60 2.98 5.67 -8.64
N PHE A 61 1.79 5.42 -9.19
CA PHE A 61 0.87 4.41 -8.69
C PHE A 61 1.55 3.04 -8.64
N VAL A 62 2.18 2.61 -9.74
CA VAL A 62 2.89 1.32 -9.79
C VAL A 62 4.03 1.27 -8.77
N ILE A 63 4.82 2.34 -8.61
CA ILE A 63 5.90 2.40 -7.62
C ILE A 63 5.37 2.21 -6.19
N TYR A 64 4.34 2.97 -5.80
CA TYR A 64 3.77 2.87 -4.45
C TYR A 64 3.05 1.54 -4.22
N PHE A 65 2.39 1.00 -5.24
CA PHE A 65 1.75 -0.31 -5.15
C PHE A 65 2.81 -1.41 -4.96
N SER A 66 3.91 -1.35 -5.71
CA SER A 66 5.02 -2.28 -5.54
C SER A 66 5.66 -2.16 -4.15
N ALA A 67 5.82 -0.95 -3.62
CA ALA A 67 6.29 -0.74 -2.25
C ALA A 67 5.35 -1.41 -1.22
N LEU A 68 4.03 -1.24 -1.38
CA LEU A 68 3.02 -1.86 -0.51
C LEU A 68 3.08 -3.38 -0.60
N ALA A 69 3.11 -3.94 -1.81
CA ALA A 69 3.17 -5.39 -2.02
C ALA A 69 4.43 -6.01 -1.42
N ASN A 70 5.60 -5.36 -1.50
CA ASN A 70 6.83 -5.88 -0.89
C ASN A 70 6.76 -6.02 0.63
N LEU A 71 5.85 -5.30 1.31
CA LEU A 71 5.61 -5.50 2.74
C LEU A 71 4.96 -6.86 3.07
N LEU A 72 4.47 -7.62 2.08
CA LEU A 72 4.07 -9.02 2.25
C LEU A 72 5.24 -9.94 2.65
N GLN A 73 6.48 -9.49 2.47
CA GLN A 73 7.67 -10.23 2.90
C GLN A 73 7.98 -10.02 4.39
N CYS A 74 7.23 -9.17 5.09
CA CYS A 74 7.36 -9.03 6.54
C CYS A 74 6.91 -10.32 7.26
N THR A 75 7.50 -10.60 8.42
CA THR A 75 7.15 -11.78 9.23
C THR A 75 6.08 -11.50 10.29
N ASN A 76 5.81 -10.22 10.56
CA ASN A 76 4.84 -9.82 11.57
C ASN A 76 3.40 -9.93 11.04
N THR A 77 2.56 -10.70 11.73
CA THR A 77 1.17 -10.96 11.32
C THR A 77 0.31 -9.70 11.24
N GLN A 78 0.51 -8.71 12.11
CA GLN A 78 -0.27 -7.46 12.07
C GLN A 78 0.03 -6.67 10.78
N VAL A 79 1.31 -6.59 10.42
CA VAL A 79 1.74 -5.96 9.17
C VAL A 79 1.14 -6.68 7.97
N LEU A 80 1.27 -8.01 7.93
CA LEU A 80 0.73 -8.82 6.84
C LEU A 80 -0.77 -8.64 6.67
N ASN A 81 -1.55 -8.73 7.75
CA ASN A 81 -2.99 -8.54 7.70
C ASN A 81 -3.36 -7.15 7.17
N ARG A 82 -2.65 -6.10 7.60
CA ARG A 82 -2.88 -4.74 7.10
C ARG A 82 -2.55 -4.60 5.62
N VAL A 83 -1.43 -5.18 5.16
CA VAL A 83 -1.01 -5.12 3.75
C VAL A 83 -1.96 -5.91 2.86
N CYS A 84 -2.31 -7.14 3.25
CA CYS A 84 -3.29 -7.97 2.55
C CYS A 84 -4.63 -7.24 2.39
N ALA A 85 -5.16 -6.68 3.48
CA ALA A 85 -6.42 -5.91 3.44
C ALA A 85 -6.32 -4.67 2.53
N SER A 86 -5.18 -3.98 2.54
CA SER A 86 -4.97 -2.78 1.72
C SER A 86 -4.92 -3.13 0.22
N ILE A 87 -4.19 -4.19 -0.15
CA ILE A 87 -4.11 -4.67 -1.54
C ILE A 87 -5.49 -5.15 -2.00
N GLU A 88 -6.20 -5.89 -1.15
CA GLU A 88 -7.54 -6.37 -1.46
C GLU A 88 -8.53 -5.23 -1.69
N ALA A 89 -8.54 -4.20 -0.84
CA ALA A 89 -9.37 -3.01 -1.04
C ALA A 89 -9.01 -2.27 -2.34
N ILE A 90 -7.72 -2.07 -2.63
CA ILE A 90 -7.27 -1.46 -3.90
C ILE A 90 -7.78 -2.26 -5.09
N MET A 91 -7.60 -3.58 -5.08
CA MET A 91 -8.02 -4.43 -6.18
C MET A 91 -9.53 -4.44 -6.34
N MET A 92 -10.27 -4.67 -5.27
CA MET A 92 -11.69 -5.01 -5.37
C MET A 92 -12.60 -3.79 -5.45
N GLU A 93 -12.19 -2.68 -4.83
CA GLU A 93 -13.01 -1.47 -4.67
C GLU A 93 -12.49 -0.32 -5.55
N HIS A 94 -11.19 -0.03 -5.52
CA HIS A 94 -10.65 1.11 -6.26
C HIS A 94 -10.41 0.81 -7.73
N LEU A 95 -9.81 -0.35 -8.04
CA LEU A 95 -9.55 -0.79 -9.42
C LEU A 95 -10.70 -1.61 -10.00
N ASP A 96 -11.91 -1.49 -9.44
CA ASP A 96 -13.03 -2.38 -9.69
C ASP A 96 -13.43 -2.49 -11.19
N ASN A 97 -13.21 -1.42 -11.95
CA ASN A 97 -13.48 -1.28 -13.37
C ASN A 97 -12.22 -1.32 -14.26
N ALA A 98 -11.03 -1.54 -13.68
CA ALA A 98 -9.74 -1.51 -14.38
C ALA A 98 -9.09 -2.91 -14.46
N VAL A 99 -9.78 -3.84 -15.15
CA VAL A 99 -9.44 -5.27 -15.17
C VAL A 99 -8.02 -5.54 -15.67
N GLU A 100 -7.57 -4.87 -16.73
CA GLU A 100 -6.23 -5.06 -17.28
C GLU A 100 -5.15 -4.69 -16.26
N ILE A 101 -5.37 -3.60 -15.52
CA ILE A 101 -4.46 -3.13 -14.48
C ILE A 101 -4.48 -4.11 -13.30
N GLN A 102 -5.67 -4.55 -12.85
CA GLN A 102 -5.79 -5.58 -11.80
C GLN A 102 -4.97 -6.83 -12.16
N LEU A 103 -5.10 -7.35 -13.39
CA LEU A 103 -4.38 -8.54 -13.83
C LEU A 103 -2.86 -8.34 -13.86
N GLN A 104 -2.38 -7.17 -14.29
CA GLN A 104 -0.95 -6.84 -14.28
C GLN A 104 -0.40 -6.78 -12.85
N LEU A 105 -1.10 -6.11 -11.94
CA LEU A 105 -0.69 -6.01 -10.55
C LEU A 105 -0.78 -7.37 -9.84
N MET A 106 -1.78 -8.19 -10.14
CA MET A 106 -1.90 -9.54 -9.57
C MET A 106 -0.72 -10.44 -9.96
N LYS A 107 -0.20 -10.32 -11.19
CA LYS A 107 1.04 -11.01 -11.57
C LYS A 107 2.22 -10.58 -10.70
N TYR A 108 2.36 -9.28 -10.46
CA TYR A 108 3.43 -8.76 -9.60
C TYR A 108 3.28 -9.24 -8.15
N VAL A 109 2.07 -9.17 -7.59
CA VAL A 109 1.80 -9.69 -6.23
C VAL A 109 2.14 -11.17 -6.15
N GLY A 110 1.79 -11.97 -7.17
CA GLY A 110 2.17 -13.39 -7.23
C GLY A 110 3.68 -13.60 -7.10
N THR A 111 4.48 -12.84 -7.86
CA THR A 111 5.95 -12.89 -7.75
C THR A 111 6.46 -12.53 -6.35
N VAL A 112 5.83 -11.56 -5.67
CA VAL A 112 6.20 -11.22 -4.29
C VAL A 112 5.81 -12.34 -3.32
N VAL A 113 4.62 -12.93 -3.48
CA VAL A 113 4.11 -14.02 -2.65
C VAL A 113 4.99 -15.28 -2.77
N ASP A 114 5.49 -15.59 -3.96
CA ASP A 114 6.40 -16.72 -4.19
C ASP A 114 7.69 -16.59 -3.36
N ASN A 115 8.15 -15.34 -3.16
CA ASN A 115 9.34 -15.00 -2.39
C ASN A 115 9.11 -14.94 -0.86
N VAL A 116 7.86 -15.00 -0.38
CA VAL A 116 7.58 -15.04 1.06
C VAL A 116 8.14 -16.32 1.68
N GLN A 117 8.81 -16.16 2.82
CA GLN A 117 9.43 -17.25 3.58
C GLN A 117 8.89 -17.29 5.02
N GLY A 118 9.07 -18.44 5.68
CA GLY A 118 8.68 -18.62 7.08
C GLY A 118 7.20 -18.95 7.29
N ASN A 119 6.77 -18.89 8.55
CA ASN A 119 5.48 -19.44 9.00
C ASN A 119 4.25 -18.73 8.40
N SER A 120 4.40 -17.50 7.92
CA SER A 120 3.32 -16.73 7.30
C SER A 120 3.04 -17.12 5.84
N LYS A 121 3.96 -17.83 5.17
CA LYS A 121 3.88 -18.14 3.74
C LYS A 121 2.54 -18.78 3.34
N LYS A 122 2.09 -19.78 4.10
CA LYS A 122 0.84 -20.50 3.83
C LYS A 122 -0.36 -19.55 3.83
N GLY A 123 -0.48 -18.71 4.85
CA GLY A 123 -1.60 -17.77 4.98
C GLY A 123 -1.61 -16.71 3.87
N VAL A 124 -0.44 -16.18 3.51
CA VAL A 124 -0.31 -15.21 2.42
C VAL A 124 -0.63 -15.85 1.06
N ALA A 125 -0.17 -17.08 0.81
CA ALA A 125 -0.47 -17.80 -0.43
C ALA A 125 -1.97 -18.12 -0.56
N GLU A 126 -2.62 -18.58 0.51
CA GLU A 126 -4.07 -18.83 0.52
C GLU A 126 -4.87 -17.55 0.29
N TRP A 127 -4.47 -16.44 0.91
CA TRP A 127 -5.06 -15.13 0.67
C TRP A 127 -4.92 -14.72 -0.80
N PHE A 128 -3.72 -14.84 -1.37
CA PHE A 128 -3.46 -14.48 -2.76
C PHE A 128 -4.30 -15.28 -3.74
N LEU A 129 -4.42 -16.60 -3.54
CA LEU A 129 -5.25 -17.47 -4.37
C LEU A 129 -6.73 -17.03 -4.37
N LYS A 130 -7.27 -16.70 -3.19
CA LYS A 130 -8.65 -16.20 -3.06
C LYS A 130 -8.85 -14.86 -3.76
N LEU A 131 -7.90 -13.93 -3.61
CA LEU A 131 -7.95 -12.65 -4.29
C LEU A 131 -7.88 -12.83 -5.82
N ASN A 132 -6.97 -13.68 -6.29
CA ASN A 132 -6.80 -13.96 -7.72
C ASN A 132 -8.04 -14.57 -8.35
N ASP A 133 -8.68 -15.54 -7.69
CA ASP A 133 -9.95 -16.11 -8.16
C ASP A 133 -11.03 -15.03 -8.29
N ARG A 134 -11.18 -14.15 -7.29
CA ARG A 134 -12.15 -13.05 -7.33
C ARG A 134 -11.89 -12.06 -8.47
N VAL A 135 -10.63 -11.70 -8.71
CA VAL A 135 -10.26 -10.82 -9.84
C VAL A 135 -10.55 -11.49 -11.18
N LEU A 136 -10.21 -12.78 -11.32
CA LEU A 136 -10.47 -13.55 -12.53
C LEU A 136 -11.97 -13.68 -12.80
N GLN A 137 -12.79 -13.98 -11.80
CA GLN A 137 -14.25 -14.05 -11.94
C GLN A 137 -14.85 -12.72 -12.42
N LYS A 138 -14.36 -11.57 -11.92
CA LYS A 138 -14.77 -10.25 -12.45
C LYS A 138 -14.40 -10.09 -13.93
N SER A 139 -13.20 -10.52 -14.33
CA SER A 139 -12.76 -10.43 -15.73
C SER A 139 -13.62 -11.26 -16.70
N ILE A 140 -14.07 -12.45 -16.28
CA ILE A 140 -14.94 -13.34 -17.07
C ILE A 140 -16.37 -12.78 -17.14
N GLY A 141 -16.91 -12.31 -16.00
CA GLY A 141 -18.23 -11.69 -15.93
C GLY A 141 -18.37 -10.45 -16.81
N SER A 142 -17.30 -9.65 -16.96
CA SER A 142 -17.28 -8.49 -17.86
C SER A 142 -17.24 -8.86 -19.35
N ARG A 143 -16.68 -10.02 -19.72
CA ARG A 143 -16.67 -10.50 -21.12
C ARG A 143 -17.98 -11.14 -21.57
N SER A 144 -18.78 -11.66 -20.64
CA SER A 144 -20.06 -12.30 -20.95
C SER A 144 -21.21 -11.32 -21.23
N LYS A 145 -20.99 -10.01 -21.09
CA LYS A 145 -22.00 -8.95 -21.27
C LYS A 145 -21.81 -8.10 -22.53
N LEU A 146 -20.89 -8.49 -23.42
CA LEU A 146 -20.65 -7.91 -24.74
C LEU A 146 -21.10 -8.91 -25.81
#